data_AF-A0A1I5TUI9-F1
#
_entry.id   AF-A0A1I5TUI9-F1
#
_cell.length_a   1.000
_cell.length_b   1.000
_cell.length_c   1.000
_cell.angle_alpha   90.00
_cell.angle_beta   90.00
_cell.angle_gamma   90.00
#
_symmetry.space_group_name_H-M   'P 1'
#
loop_
_entity.id
_entity.type
_entity.pdbx_description
1 polymer ?
#
loop_
_entity_poly.entity_id
_entity_poly.type
_entity_poly.pdbx_seq_one_letter_code
_entity_poly.pdbx_strand_id
1 'polypeptide(L)'
;MNEWKKGLVLFSAMLSPLAMADWQVDVNFEIDRAGKHQRAQSSVSLIPGEETILFENSQQHGVLIGKAELLEVTADEVKISLLIQEQCSDGKWRTIMSPVVQAGLNAPTSIECANTQRDELASLKVEITSV
;
A
#
# COMPACT_ATOMS: atom_id res chain seq x y z
N MET A 1 -20.44 46.60 12.35
CA MET A 1 -19.06 46.33 12.80
C MET A 1 -19.01 44.85 13.15
N ASN A 2 -18.42 44.05 12.25
CA ASN A 2 -18.66 42.61 12.14
C ASN A 2 -17.84 41.79 13.14
N GLU A 3 -18.55 40.92 13.88
CA GLU A 3 -18.26 39.51 14.17
C GLU A 3 -16.77 39.08 14.16
N TRP A 4 -16.02 39.45 15.20
CA TRP A 4 -14.80 38.73 15.58
C TRP A 4 -15.06 37.98 16.88
N LYS A 5 -15.14 36.65 16.77
CA LYS A 5 -15.08 35.57 17.79
C LYS A 5 -16.12 34.47 17.52
N LYS A 6 -16.09 33.87 16.32
CA LYS A 6 -16.68 32.56 16.09
C LYS A 6 -15.56 31.57 15.78
N GLY A 7 -15.16 30.84 16.82
CA GLY A 7 -14.74 29.45 16.74
C GLY A 7 -13.56 29.13 15.84
N LEU A 8 -12.44 29.83 16.01
CA LEU A 8 -11.15 29.22 15.68
C LEU A 8 -10.79 28.25 16.80
N VAL A 9 -10.20 27.11 16.42
CA VAL A 9 -9.59 26.08 17.26
C VAL A 9 -10.56 25.00 17.79
N LEU A 10 -10.90 24.08 16.90
CA LEU A 10 -11.02 22.66 17.27
C LEU A 10 -9.99 21.87 16.44
N PHE A 11 -8.71 22.24 16.57
CA PHE A 11 -7.58 21.32 16.33
C PHE A 11 -7.35 20.41 17.54
N SER A 12 -8.42 20.05 18.24
CA SER A 12 -8.45 18.81 19.00
C SER A 12 -8.70 17.67 18.02
N ALA A 13 -7.79 17.51 17.04
CA ALA A 13 -7.45 16.18 16.61
C ALA A 13 -6.95 15.52 17.89
N MET A 14 -7.84 14.84 18.60
CA MET A 14 -7.44 13.66 19.32
C MET A 14 -6.61 12.88 18.29
N LEU A 15 -5.29 12.89 18.45
CA LEU A 15 -4.48 11.80 17.94
C LEU A 15 -5.10 10.60 18.65
N SER A 16 -6.08 9.98 17.99
CA SER A 16 -6.76 8.83 18.53
C SER A 16 -5.64 7.83 18.86
N PRO A 17 -5.75 7.05 19.95
CA PRO A 17 -4.78 6.00 20.22
C PRO A 17 -4.49 5.12 18.99
N LEU A 18 -5.47 5.02 18.07
CA LEU A 18 -5.37 4.38 16.75
C LEU A 18 -4.36 5.06 15.80
N ALA A 19 -4.24 6.38 15.79
CA ALA A 19 -3.23 7.08 14.99
C ALA A 19 -1.80 6.95 15.54
N MET A 20 -1.65 6.45 16.78
CA MET A 20 -0.36 6.19 17.44
C MET A 20 0.03 4.70 17.46
N ALA A 21 -0.82 3.82 16.93
CA ALA A 21 -0.49 2.40 16.82
C ALA A 21 0.56 2.19 15.73
N ASP A 22 1.53 1.30 16.00
CA ASP A 22 2.46 0.83 14.97
C ASP A 22 1.69 -0.14 14.06
N TRP A 23 1.18 0.39 12.94
CA TRP A 23 0.51 -0.40 11.92
C TRP A 23 1.55 -1.16 11.13
N GLN A 24 1.51 -2.49 11.12
CA GLN A 24 2.41 -3.31 10.34
C GLN A 24 1.64 -3.92 9.16
N VAL A 25 2.21 -3.83 7.96
CA VAL A 25 1.66 -4.42 6.75
C VAL A 25 2.58 -5.52 6.24
N ASP A 26 2.03 -6.72 6.16
CA ASP A 26 2.65 -7.88 5.56
C ASP A 26 2.18 -8.01 4.12
N VAL A 27 3.13 -8.06 3.19
CA VAL A 27 2.86 -8.11 1.76
C VAL A 27 3.60 -9.27 1.13
N ASN A 28 2.88 -10.06 0.35
CA ASN A 28 3.47 -11.05 -0.55
C ASN A 28 2.93 -10.80 -1.97
N PHE A 29 3.83 -10.37 -2.85
CA PHE A 29 3.56 -10.09 -4.24
C PHE A 29 4.21 -11.15 -5.13
N GLU A 30 3.45 -11.69 -6.07
CA GLU A 30 3.89 -12.64 -7.07
C GLU A 30 3.43 -12.15 -8.45
N ILE A 31 4.30 -12.22 -9.45
CA ILE A 31 3.95 -11.91 -10.84
C ILE A 31 4.55 -12.96 -11.76
N ASP A 32 3.71 -13.53 -12.62
CA ASP A 32 4.10 -14.35 -13.74
C ASP A 32 3.93 -13.56 -15.03
N ARG A 33 4.98 -13.54 -15.86
CA ARG A 33 4.94 -12.94 -17.20
C ARG A 33 5.78 -13.76 -18.16
N ALA A 34 5.15 -14.30 -19.20
CA ALA A 34 5.82 -15.01 -20.29
C ALA A 34 6.87 -16.05 -19.78
N GLY A 35 6.51 -16.80 -18.73
CA GLY A 35 7.38 -17.81 -18.11
C GLY A 35 8.44 -17.28 -17.14
N LYS A 36 8.42 -15.98 -16.82
CA LYS A 36 9.24 -15.37 -15.77
C LYS A 36 8.38 -15.15 -14.53
N HIS A 37 8.75 -15.82 -13.45
CA HIS A 37 8.12 -15.65 -12.15
C HIS A 37 8.98 -14.74 -11.27
N GLN A 38 8.40 -13.66 -10.74
CA GLN A 38 9.04 -12.80 -9.75
C GLN A 38 8.20 -12.76 -8.48
N ARG A 39 8.87 -12.76 -7.34
CA ARG A 39 8.23 -12.67 -6.02
C ARG A 39 8.92 -11.61 -5.17
N ALA A 40 8.12 -10.90 -4.39
CA ALA A 40 8.59 -9.98 -3.36
C ALA A 40 7.76 -10.20 -2.09
N GLN A 41 8.43 -10.30 -0.95
CA GLN A 41 7.79 -10.42 0.34
C GLN A 41 8.42 -9.42 1.30
N SER A 42 7.58 -8.69 2.03
CA SER A 42 8.01 -7.64 2.95
C SER A 42 7.04 -7.50 4.10
N SER A 43 7.57 -7.03 5.23
CA SER A 43 6.78 -6.63 6.39
C SER A 43 7.30 -5.28 6.85
N VAL A 44 6.47 -4.25 6.84
CA VAL A 44 6.88 -2.87 7.13
C VAL A 44 5.85 -2.14 7.96
N SER A 45 6.31 -1.21 8.80
CA SER A 45 5.43 -0.31 9.54
C SER A 45 4.93 0.80 8.63
N LEU A 46 3.64 1.11 8.71
CA LEU A 46 2.97 2.20 8.02
C LEU A 46 2.79 3.38 8.97
N ILE A 47 3.19 4.56 8.50
CA ILE A 47 3.00 5.81 9.21
C ILE A 47 1.83 6.56 8.56
N PRO A 48 0.79 6.96 9.31
CA PRO A 48 -0.32 7.74 8.77
C PRO A 48 0.17 9.02 8.07
N GLY A 49 -0.26 9.20 6.82
CA GLY A 49 0.10 10.37 6.01
C GLY A 49 1.48 10.30 5.33
N GLU A 50 2.18 9.16 5.41
CA GLU A 50 3.46 8.94 4.71
C GLU A 50 3.35 7.81 3.68
N GLU A 51 4.03 7.98 2.53
CA GLU A 51 4.24 6.89 1.58
C GLU A 51 5.40 6.01 2.07
N THR A 52 5.12 4.72 2.24
CA THR A 52 6.08 3.72 2.69
C THR A 52 6.48 2.81 1.53
N ILE A 53 7.79 2.59 1.34
CA ILE A 53 8.29 1.59 0.40
C ILE A 53 8.17 0.22 1.06
N LEU A 54 7.37 -0.67 0.47
CA LEU A 54 7.18 -2.04 0.92
C LEU A 54 8.39 -2.91 0.55
N PHE A 55 8.76 -2.86 -0.72
CA PHE A 55 9.88 -3.60 -1.27
C PHE A 55 10.46 -2.89 -2.49
N GLU A 56 11.75 -3.08 -2.70
CA GLU A 56 12.45 -2.72 -3.94
C GLU A 56 13.28 -3.93 -4.37
N ASN A 57 12.94 -4.53 -5.50
CA ASN A 57 13.63 -5.68 -6.04
C ASN A 57 14.26 -5.29 -7.38
N SER A 58 15.55 -5.02 -7.37
CA SER A 58 16.36 -4.76 -8.56
C SER A 58 16.93 -6.08 -9.08
N GLN A 59 16.21 -6.70 -10.02
CA GLN A 59 16.68 -7.91 -10.70
C GLN A 59 17.19 -7.59 -12.11
N GLN A 60 17.80 -8.57 -12.76
CA GLN A 60 18.32 -8.47 -14.14
C GLN A 60 17.25 -8.10 -15.19
N HIS A 61 15.97 -8.03 -14.82
CA HIS A 61 14.85 -7.76 -15.73
C HIS A 61 14.12 -6.44 -15.44
N GLY A 62 14.65 -5.61 -14.55
CA GLY A 62 14.07 -4.32 -14.18
C GLY A 62 13.99 -4.14 -12.67
N VAL A 63 13.69 -2.92 -12.25
CA VAL A 63 13.42 -2.59 -10.85
C VAL A 63 11.93 -2.73 -10.60
N LEU A 64 11.55 -3.54 -9.64
CA LEU A 64 10.17 -3.67 -9.17
C LEU A 64 10.07 -2.98 -7.80
N ILE A 65 9.15 -2.02 -7.67
CA ILE A 65 8.90 -1.31 -6.41
C ILE A 65 7.45 -1.49 -5.98
N GLY A 66 7.25 -1.80 -4.71
CA GLY A 66 5.96 -1.80 -4.03
C GLY A 66 5.91 -0.66 -3.04
N LYS A 67 4.81 0.08 -3.04
CA LYS A 67 4.57 1.22 -2.14
C LYS A 67 3.20 1.08 -1.49
N ALA A 68 3.08 1.62 -0.30
CA ALA A 68 1.84 1.70 0.44
C ALA A 68 1.66 3.07 1.09
N GLU A 69 0.42 3.51 1.18
CA GLU A 69 0.05 4.70 1.96
C GLU A 69 -1.17 4.35 2.82
N LEU A 70 -1.09 4.69 4.09
CA LEU A 70 -2.19 4.54 5.02
C LEU A 70 -3.19 5.68 4.84
N LEU A 71 -4.38 5.37 4.31
CA LEU A 71 -5.41 6.36 3.98
C LEU A 71 -6.32 6.66 5.16
N GLU A 72 -6.81 5.61 5.82
CA GLU A 72 -7.80 5.74 6.89
C GLU A 72 -7.64 4.59 7.88
N VAL A 73 -7.84 4.90 9.15
CA VAL A 73 -7.81 3.96 10.25
C VAL A 73 -9.06 4.15 11.09
N THR A 74 -9.82 3.08 11.26
CA THR A 74 -10.98 3.02 12.15
C THR A 74 -10.72 1.99 13.26
N ALA A 75 -11.68 1.81 14.17
CA ALA A 75 -11.56 0.82 15.22
C ALA A 75 -11.59 -0.63 14.69
N ASP A 76 -12.25 -0.84 13.55
CA ASP A 76 -12.54 -2.18 13.01
C ASP A 76 -11.75 -2.48 11.72
N GLU A 77 -11.45 -1.44 10.94
CA GLU A 77 -10.87 -1.57 9.60
C GLU A 77 -9.77 -0.54 9.33
N VAL A 78 -8.80 -0.98 8.53
CA VAL A 78 -7.72 -0.14 8.02
C VAL A 78 -7.81 -0.09 6.50
N LYS A 79 -7.66 1.11 5.96
CA LYS A 79 -7.68 1.39 4.53
C LYS A 79 -6.31 1.85 4.07
N ILE A 80 -5.74 1.10 3.13
CA ILE A 80 -4.42 1.38 2.55
C ILE A 80 -4.53 1.50 1.03
N SER A 81 -3.80 2.45 0.47
CA SER A 81 -3.53 2.49 -0.96
C SER A 81 -2.24 1.74 -1.22
N LEU A 82 -2.21 0.94 -2.28
CA LEU A 82 -1.04 0.18 -2.69
C LEU A 82 -0.71 0.56 -4.12
N LEU A 83 0.58 0.65 -4.43
CA LEU A 83 1.07 0.94 -5.77
C LEU A 83 2.29 0.06 -6.05
N ILE A 84 2.16 -0.81 -7.05
CA ILE A 84 3.25 -1.66 -7.51
C ILE A 84 3.60 -1.27 -8.93
N GLN A 85 4.88 -0.94 -9.13
CA GLN A 85 5.40 -0.46 -10.40
C GLN A 85 6.66 -1.20 -10.78
N GLU A 86 6.88 -1.33 -12.08
CA GLU A 86 8.15 -1.78 -12.63
C GLU A 86 8.79 -0.67 -13.45
N GLN A 87 10.12 -0.63 -13.45
CA GLN A 87 10.87 0.18 -14.38
C GLN A 87 11.10 -0.61 -15.68
N CYS A 88 10.59 -0.07 -16.79
CA CYS A 88 10.78 -0.59 -18.13
C CYS A 88 12.21 -0.37 -18.62
N SER A 89 12.60 -1.08 -19.68
CA SER A 89 13.92 -0.95 -20.32
C SER A 89 14.21 0.44 -20.89
N ASP A 90 13.16 1.25 -21.13
CA ASP A 90 13.28 2.65 -21.54
C ASP A 90 13.45 3.63 -20.35
N GLY A 91 13.59 3.10 -19.14
CA GLY A 91 13.73 3.84 -17.90
C GLY A 91 12.42 4.37 -17.31
N LYS A 92 11.28 4.19 -17.98
CA LYS A 92 9.98 4.67 -17.51
C LYS A 92 9.36 3.71 -16.50
N TRP A 93 8.62 4.26 -15.55
CA TRP A 93 7.82 3.48 -14.61
C TRP A 93 6.47 3.09 -15.22
N ARG A 94 6.10 1.83 -15.05
CA ARG A 94 4.83 1.26 -15.46
C ARG A 94 4.12 0.70 -14.23
N THR A 95 2.88 1.12 -14.01
CA THR A 95 2.06 0.54 -12.96
C THR A 95 1.60 -0.87 -13.35
N ILE A 96 1.85 -1.83 -12.47
CA ILE A 96 1.34 -3.21 -12.58
C ILE A 96 -0.03 -3.30 -11.92
N MET A 97 -0.15 -2.78 -10.70
CA MET A 97 -1.40 -2.71 -9.96
C MET A 97 -1.39 -1.55 -8.98
N SER A 98 -2.57 -0.98 -8.72
CA SER A 98 -2.75 0.10 -7.75
C SER A 98 -4.05 -0.05 -6.95
N PRO A 99 -4.24 -1.16 -6.20
CA PRO A 99 -5.47 -1.39 -5.48
C PRO A 99 -5.56 -0.51 -4.23
N VAL A 100 -6.79 -0.24 -3.81
CA VAL A 100 -7.09 0.26 -2.47
C VAL A 100 -7.68 -0.91 -1.69
N VAL A 101 -7.01 -1.31 -0.60
CA VAL A 101 -7.45 -2.39 0.29
C VAL A 101 -8.10 -1.78 1.50
N GLN A 102 -9.28 -2.28 1.84
CA GLN A 102 -9.96 -2.03 3.09
C GLN A 102 -10.12 -3.39 3.77
N ALA A 103 -9.38 -3.61 4.85
CA ALA A 103 -9.33 -4.89 5.54
C ALA A 103 -9.36 -4.71 7.05
N GLY A 104 -9.97 -5.66 7.74
CA GLY A 104 -9.87 -5.76 9.20
C GLY A 104 -8.48 -6.19 9.64
N LEU A 105 -8.20 -6.03 10.94
CA LEU A 105 -6.94 -6.48 11.52
C LEU A 105 -6.82 -8.00 11.54
N ASN A 106 -5.65 -8.52 11.18
CA ASN A 106 -5.36 -9.96 11.06
C ASN A 106 -6.30 -10.67 10.06
N ALA A 107 -6.81 -9.93 9.06
CA ALA A 107 -7.65 -10.47 8.01
C ALA A 107 -6.92 -10.38 6.65
N PRO A 108 -6.23 -11.45 6.22
CA PRO A 108 -5.49 -11.44 4.97
C PRO A 108 -6.44 -11.26 3.78
N THR A 109 -6.07 -10.35 2.89
CA THR A 109 -6.78 -10.06 1.64
C THR A 109 -5.89 -10.39 0.45
N SER A 110 -6.47 -11.03 -0.58
CA SER A 110 -5.77 -11.37 -1.82
C SER A 110 -6.40 -10.65 -2.99
N ILE A 111 -5.57 -10.04 -3.83
CA ILE A 111 -5.96 -9.33 -5.04
C ILE A 111 -5.21 -9.93 -6.20
N GLU A 112 -5.93 -10.23 -7.28
CA GLU A 112 -5.34 -10.73 -8.51
C GLU A 112 -5.61 -9.74 -9.65
N CYS A 113 -4.61 -9.54 -10.48
CA CYS A 113 -4.67 -8.69 -11.66
C CYS A 113 -4.11 -9.46 -12.85
N ALA A 114 -4.92 -9.62 -13.90
CA ALA A 114 -4.50 -10.24 -15.14
C ALA A 114 -4.43 -9.19 -16.26
N ASN A 115 -3.32 -9.18 -17.00
CA ASN A 115 -3.15 -8.37 -18.19
C ASN A 115 -2.96 -9.29 -19.41
N THR A 116 -4.07 -9.55 -20.11
CA THR A 116 -4.13 -10.46 -21.26
C THR A 116 -3.32 -9.97 -22.47
N GLN A 117 -3.03 -8.68 -22.58
CA GLN A 117 -2.22 -8.15 -23.67
C GLN A 117 -0.73 -8.48 -23.52
N ARG A 118 -0.29 -8.73 -22.28
CA ARG A 118 1.12 -8.98 -21.93
C ARG A 118 1.37 -10.38 -21.38
N ASP A 119 0.34 -11.24 -21.39
CA ASP A 119 0.36 -12.57 -20.79
C ASP A 119 0.93 -12.52 -19.35
N GLU A 120 0.33 -11.64 -18.55
CA GLU A 120 0.80 -11.33 -17.21
C GLU A 120 -0.30 -11.59 -16.18
N LEU A 121 0.07 -12.29 -15.10
CA LEU A 121 -0.77 -12.54 -13.94
C LEU A 121 -0.02 -12.11 -12.69
N ALA A 122 -0.57 -11.10 -12.00
CA ALA A 122 -0.05 -10.60 -10.74
C ALA A 122 -1.00 -10.96 -9.60
N SER A 123 -0.44 -11.39 -8.48
CA SER A 123 -1.14 -11.70 -7.23
C SER A 123 -0.50 -10.91 -6.10
N LEU A 124 -1.34 -10.29 -5.27
CA LEU A 124 -0.94 -9.52 -4.11
C LEU A 124 -1.74 -9.98 -2.91
N LYS A 125 -1.03 -10.52 -1.92
CA LYS A 125 -1.60 -10.84 -0.60
C LYS A 125 -1.13 -9.80 0.39
N VAL A 126 -2.08 -9.29 1.16
CA VAL A 126 -1.85 -8.23 2.15
C VAL A 126 -2.52 -8.60 3.45
N GLU A 127 -1.80 -8.46 4.54
CA GLU A 127 -2.32 -8.60 5.89
C GLU A 127 -1.89 -7.39 6.71
N ILE A 128 -2.80 -6.89 7.56
CA ILE A 128 -2.58 -5.71 8.38
C ILE A 128 -2.67 -6.13 9.83
N THR A 129 -1.63 -5.83 10.60
CA THR A 129 -1.56 -6.11 12.04
C THR A 129 -1.28 -4.83 12.81
N SER A 130 -1.74 -4.77 14.06
CA SER A 130 -1.37 -3.71 15.01
C SER A 130 -0.40 -4.32 16.03
N VAL A 131 0.71 -3.65 16.28
CA VAL A 131 1.71 -4.07 17.28
C VAL A 131 1.66 -3.19 18.52
#